data_AF-A0A8J8DZ21-F1
#
_entry.id   AF-A0A8J8DZ21-F1
#
_cell.length_a   1.000
_cell.length_b   1.000
_cell.length_c   1.000
_cell.angle_alpha   90.00
_cell.angle_beta   90.00
_cell.angle_gamma   90.00
#
_symmetry.space_group_name_H-M   'P 1'
#
loop_
_entity.id
_entity.type
_entity.pdbx_description
1 polymer ?
#
loop_
_entity_poly.entity_id
_entity_poly.type
_entity_poly.pdbx_seq_one_letter_code
_entity_poly.pdbx_strand_id
1 'polypeptide(L)'
;MCVYSSDSFSVLSDGETVVGVYTALEEGKVYRIRGRLFNSTSGLRMRLGRVESAEPSFHLDVIKGAYWPSDGHYLLAPGKIKLGIPIDVRKGELVRVEGIWYGKKFYPVRYETLGFSEKPKDRMPWSVEGIIIYAGSKTVLWNGSEEIVLYLPYRTKLELGKRVRVVGIVRFYSKLSLIVDSREDIQVIGDAGRRDVSHAEIGEVAVGSCTVIGSGSSLKLNCTDLRLYGFSARVGDRVYLEAIRRKSSLYCMNCKIVTPREELPNEICSFEVGEFAKVSGWVEWVKVYKNGFGLANITNGNCWVLLKLRKSLEVSLEENQTVTAYGIFTTYRGMPAFEIASGDDLCSGRC
;
A
#
# COMPACT_ATOMS: atom_id res chain seq x y z
N MET A 1 17.84 34.68 26.87
CA MET A 1 16.63 34.15 26.21
C MET A 1 15.57 33.83 27.25
N CYS A 2 14.29 34.10 27.01
CA CYS A 2 13.22 33.65 27.90
C CYS A 2 12.93 32.16 27.68
N VAL A 3 13.12 31.36 28.73
CA VAL A 3 12.98 29.89 28.72
C VAL A 3 11.78 29.39 29.52
N TYR A 4 11.13 30.28 30.25
CA TYR A 4 9.88 30.03 30.95
C TYR A 4 9.20 31.37 31.21
N SER A 5 7.89 31.42 31.07
CA SER A 5 7.10 32.60 31.37
C SER A 5 5.77 32.26 32.05
N SER A 6 5.36 33.16 32.92
CA SER A 6 4.07 33.17 33.60
C SER A 6 3.57 34.61 33.66
N ASP A 7 2.31 34.80 34.07
CA ASP A 7 1.67 36.13 34.10
C ASP A 7 2.40 37.17 34.96
N SER A 8 3.17 36.72 35.97
CA SER A 8 3.83 37.61 36.94
C SER A 8 5.35 37.59 36.90
N PHE A 9 5.96 36.60 36.24
CA PHE A 9 7.41 36.49 36.14
C PHE A 9 7.85 35.63 34.95
N SER A 10 9.09 35.85 34.52
CA SER A 10 9.77 35.03 33.53
C SER A 10 11.16 34.61 34.02
N VAL A 11 11.66 33.53 33.43
CA VAL A 11 13.02 33.05 33.64
C VAL A 11 13.82 33.25 32.36
N LEU A 12 14.98 33.87 32.51
CA LEU A 12 15.93 34.10 31.44
C LEU A 12 17.14 33.20 31.63
N SER A 13 17.63 32.65 30.53
CA SER A 13 18.88 31.89 30.49
C SER A 13 19.72 32.33 29.30
N ASP A 14 21.04 32.33 29.44
CA ASP A 14 22.01 32.39 28.35
C ASP A 14 22.68 31.03 28.08
N GLY A 15 22.26 29.98 28.80
CA GLY A 15 22.82 28.63 28.74
C GLY A 15 23.64 28.27 29.99
N GLU A 16 24.26 29.27 30.64
CA GLU A 16 25.10 29.07 31.82
C GLU A 16 24.46 29.71 33.06
N THR A 17 23.94 30.92 32.91
CA THR A 17 23.36 31.74 33.97
C THR A 17 21.85 31.82 33.84
N VAL A 18 21.15 31.65 34.95
CA VAL A 18 19.69 31.71 35.03
C VAL A 18 19.27 32.88 35.92
N VAL A 19 18.39 33.74 35.41
CA VAL A 19 17.90 34.94 36.11
C VAL A 19 16.38 35.03 36.04
N GLY A 20 15.73 35.16 37.19
CA GLY A 20 14.30 35.45 37.27
C GLY A 20 14.00 36.96 37.15
N VAL A 21 12.94 37.31 36.42
CA VAL A 21 12.47 38.69 36.25
C VAL A 21 10.97 38.79 36.54
N TYR A 22 10.53 39.82 37.25
CA TYR A 22 9.10 40.02 37.58
C TYR A 22 8.35 40.77 36.49
N THR A 23 8.38 40.21 35.29
CA THR A 23 7.58 40.66 34.16
C THR A 23 7.31 39.46 33.28
N ALA A 24 6.16 39.47 32.60
CA ALA A 24 5.84 38.46 31.60
C ALA A 24 6.56 38.80 30.29
N LEU A 25 7.44 37.90 29.85
CA LEU A 25 8.14 37.95 28.58
C LEU A 25 7.66 36.80 27.69
N GLU A 26 7.83 36.94 26.38
CA GLU A 26 7.53 35.84 25.47
C GLU A 26 8.64 34.78 25.50
N GLU A 27 8.27 33.52 25.72
CA GLU A 27 9.18 32.37 25.63
C GLU A 27 9.79 32.27 24.23
N GLY A 28 11.05 31.85 24.14
CA GLY A 28 11.77 31.79 22.87
C GLY A 28 12.45 33.10 22.47
N LYS A 29 11.97 34.25 22.95
CA LYS A 29 12.56 35.54 22.57
C LYS A 29 13.83 35.85 23.36
N VAL A 30 14.75 36.53 22.68
CA VAL A 30 15.99 37.04 23.26
C VAL A 30 15.82 38.51 23.61
N TYR A 31 16.25 38.86 24.82
CA TYR A 31 16.11 40.21 25.37
C TYR A 31 17.44 40.71 25.91
N ARG A 32 17.67 42.01 25.77
CA ARG A 32 18.67 42.76 26.52
C ARG A 32 17.98 43.44 27.68
N ILE A 33 18.42 43.14 28.89
CA ILE A 33 17.81 43.68 30.11
C ILE A 33 18.84 44.45 30.90
N ARG A 34 18.45 45.65 31.34
CA ARG A 34 19.21 46.45 32.30
C ARG A 34 18.42 46.56 33.60
N GLY A 35 19.08 46.30 34.72
CA GLY A 35 18.45 46.29 36.02
C GLY A 35 19.44 46.00 37.13
N ARG A 36 18.93 45.85 38.36
CA ARG A 36 19.74 45.52 39.53
C ARG A 36 19.56 44.06 39.90
N LEU A 37 20.64 43.30 39.83
CA LEU A 37 20.68 41.90 40.29
C LEU A 37 20.61 41.84 41.82
N PHE A 38 19.93 40.82 42.33
CA PHE A 38 19.90 40.50 43.75
C PHE A 38 19.63 39.00 43.95
N ASN A 39 20.18 38.44 45.03
CA ASN A 39 19.92 37.05 45.39
C ASN A 39 18.58 36.95 46.13
N SER A 40 17.74 36.00 45.73
CA SER A 40 16.50 35.66 46.41
C SER A 40 16.56 34.21 46.91
N THR A 41 15.60 33.82 47.76
CA THR A 41 15.42 32.44 48.23
C THR A 41 15.21 31.41 47.11
N SER A 42 14.88 31.87 45.90
CA SER A 42 14.63 31.03 44.72
C SER A 42 15.68 31.20 43.61
N GLY A 43 16.83 31.80 43.96
CA GLY A 43 17.93 32.05 43.03
C GLY A 43 18.10 33.52 42.64
N LEU A 44 18.95 33.75 41.64
CA LEU A 44 19.30 35.08 41.14
C LEU A 44 18.10 35.73 40.45
N ARG A 45 17.73 36.94 40.91
CA ARG A 45 16.63 37.72 40.36
C ARG A 45 17.10 39.12 39.95
N MET A 46 16.37 39.75 39.05
CA MET A 46 16.64 41.11 38.60
C MET A 46 15.43 42.02 38.81
N ARG A 47 15.65 43.17 39.46
CA ARG A 47 14.70 44.29 39.41
C ARG A 47 14.91 45.04 38.11
N LEU A 48 13.88 45.07 37.28
CA LEU A 48 13.94 45.58 35.91
C LEU A 48 14.01 47.11 35.88
N GLY A 49 14.91 47.64 35.06
CA GLY A 49 14.94 49.05 34.68
C GLY A 49 14.53 49.27 33.22
N ARG A 50 15.05 48.43 32.30
CA ARG A 50 14.72 48.47 30.87
C ARG A 50 14.79 47.07 30.25
N VAL A 51 13.82 46.74 29.40
CA VAL A 51 13.75 45.47 28.66
C VAL A 51 13.60 45.79 27.19
N GLU A 52 14.42 45.17 26.35
CA GLU A 52 14.37 45.34 24.89
C GLU A 52 14.59 44.00 24.21
N SER A 53 13.93 43.76 23.08
CA SER A 53 14.30 42.64 22.20
C SER A 53 15.72 42.84 21.69
N ALA A 54 16.50 41.77 21.61
CA ALA A 54 17.88 41.82 21.17
C ALA A 54 18.30 40.53 20.49
N GLU A 55 19.38 40.60 19.73
CA GLU A 55 20.07 39.42 19.23
C GLU A 55 20.91 38.75 20.33
N PRO A 56 21.12 37.43 20.26
CA PRO A 56 21.92 36.70 21.23
C PRO A 56 23.37 37.18 21.20
N SER A 57 23.87 37.62 22.36
CA SER A 57 25.28 37.98 22.58
C SER A 57 26.07 36.90 23.35
N PHE A 58 25.48 35.72 23.48
CA PHE A 58 26.00 34.56 24.22
C PHE A 58 26.21 33.38 23.25
N HIS A 59 26.93 32.36 23.70
CA HIS A 59 27.20 31.18 22.89
C HIS A 59 25.90 30.43 22.56
N LEU A 60 25.78 29.99 21.31
CA LEU A 60 24.68 29.14 20.85
C LEU A 60 25.24 27.81 20.41
N ASP A 61 24.69 26.74 20.96
CA ASP A 61 24.96 25.39 20.49
C ASP A 61 24.23 25.13 19.18
N VAL A 62 24.83 24.32 18.32
CA VAL A 62 24.30 23.97 17.00
C VAL A 62 23.94 22.49 16.98
N ILE A 63 22.68 22.18 16.71
CA ILE A 63 22.16 20.81 16.64
C ILE A 63 21.59 20.56 15.25
N LYS A 64 21.96 19.43 14.65
CA LYS A 64 21.36 18.95 13.40
C LYS A 64 20.52 17.72 13.67
N GLY A 65 19.28 17.72 13.21
CA GLY A 65 18.34 16.61 13.39
C GLY A 65 17.08 16.80 12.57
N ALA A 66 16.21 15.79 12.54
CA ALA A 66 14.90 15.89 11.88
C ALA A 66 13.85 16.36 12.88
N TYR A 67 13.06 17.38 12.52
CA TYR A 67 11.99 17.88 13.37
C TYR A 67 10.86 16.85 13.47
N TRP A 68 10.46 16.49 14.69
CA TRP A 68 9.45 15.46 14.92
C TRP A 68 8.48 15.86 16.04
N PRO A 69 7.37 16.54 15.71
CA PRO A 69 6.30 16.78 16.65
C PRO A 69 5.44 15.51 16.83
N SER A 70 5.41 14.99 18.05
CA SER A 70 4.56 13.87 18.51
C SER A 70 3.80 14.30 19.78
N ASP A 71 3.99 13.60 20.91
CA ASP A 71 3.63 14.01 22.28
C ASP A 71 4.38 15.26 22.81
N GLY A 72 5.28 15.80 22.00
CA GLY A 72 6.06 17.00 22.25
C GLY A 72 6.87 17.38 21.02
N HIS A 73 7.71 18.40 21.12
CA HIS A 73 8.56 18.83 20.01
C HIS A 73 9.97 18.24 20.18
N TYR A 74 10.42 17.48 19.19
CA TYR A 74 11.72 16.82 19.24
C TYR A 74 12.55 17.09 17.99
N LEU A 75 13.88 17.03 18.15
CA LEU A 75 14.81 16.78 17.06
C LEU A 75 15.30 15.34 17.15
N LEU A 76 15.07 14.57 16.08
CA LEU A 76 15.60 13.23 15.91
C LEU A 76 17.01 13.35 15.32
N ALA A 77 18.00 13.07 16.14
CA ALA A 77 19.40 12.87 15.77
C ALA A 77 19.74 11.40 16.11
N PRO A 78 21.02 10.99 16.30
CA PRO A 78 21.30 9.67 16.88
C PRO A 78 20.54 9.38 18.19
N GLY A 79 20.12 10.41 18.92
CA GLY A 79 19.14 10.34 20.01
C GLY A 79 17.96 11.32 19.82
N LYS A 80 16.98 11.27 20.75
CA LYS A 80 15.85 12.21 20.78
C LYS A 80 16.19 13.43 21.64
N ILE A 81 16.17 14.62 21.04
CA ILE A 81 16.42 15.88 21.74
C ILE A 81 15.10 16.61 21.91
N LYS A 82 14.69 16.89 23.15
CA LYS A 82 13.43 17.59 23.43
C LYS A 82 13.63 19.10 23.27
N LEU A 83 12.77 19.73 22.48
CA LEU A 83 12.75 21.17 22.32
C LEU A 83 11.95 21.84 23.45
N GLY A 84 12.40 23.02 23.84
CA GLY A 84 11.71 23.91 24.78
C GLY A 84 10.42 24.47 24.20
N ILE A 85 10.47 24.84 22.92
CA ILE A 85 9.38 25.43 22.13
C ILE A 85 9.34 24.81 20.73
N PRO A 86 8.19 24.82 20.03
CA PRO A 86 8.11 24.40 18.64
C PRO A 86 8.94 25.29 17.69
N ILE A 87 9.27 24.75 16.53
CA ILE A 87 9.82 25.48 15.38
C ILE A 87 8.86 25.32 14.21
N ASP A 88 8.77 26.33 13.34
CA ASP A 88 7.84 26.35 12.21
C ASP A 88 8.45 25.62 10.99
N VAL A 89 8.50 24.29 11.11
CA VAL A 89 9.08 23.39 10.10
C VAL A 89 8.17 22.18 9.92
N ARG A 90 8.13 21.59 8.72
CA ARG A 90 7.31 20.40 8.48
C ARG A 90 7.88 19.20 9.24
N LYS A 91 6.98 18.36 9.76
CA LYS A 91 7.35 17.11 10.42
C LYS A 91 8.19 16.23 9.49
N GLY A 92 9.33 15.79 10.00
CA GLY A 92 10.30 14.93 9.33
C GLY A 92 11.41 15.65 8.55
N GLU A 93 11.33 16.97 8.36
CA GLU A 93 12.40 17.72 7.69
C GLU A 93 13.65 17.81 8.57
N LEU A 94 14.82 17.68 7.92
CA LEU A 94 16.10 17.94 8.53
C LEU A 94 16.27 19.44 8.74
N VAL A 95 16.73 19.80 9.92
CA VAL A 95 16.98 21.17 10.33
C VAL A 95 18.34 21.27 11.01
N ARG A 96 18.96 22.44 10.86
CA ARG A 96 20.09 22.87 11.68
C ARG A 96 19.58 23.98 12.60
N VAL A 97 19.63 23.75 13.90
CA VAL A 97 19.04 24.61 14.92
C VAL A 97 20.12 25.16 15.83
N GLU A 98 20.12 26.47 16.04
CA GLU A 98 21.00 27.17 16.97
C GLU A 98 20.20 27.59 18.20
N GLY A 99 20.73 27.35 19.40
CA GLY A 99 19.98 27.58 20.63
C GLY A 99 20.80 27.34 21.89
N ILE A 100 20.11 27.28 23.03
CA ILE A 100 20.74 27.04 24.34
C ILE A 100 20.07 25.88 25.06
N TRP A 101 20.83 25.21 25.93
CA TRP A 101 20.27 24.25 26.86
C TRP A 101 19.72 24.94 28.10
N TYR A 102 18.56 24.47 28.56
CA TYR A 102 18.04 24.79 29.88
C TYR A 102 17.41 23.54 30.49
N GLY A 103 18.06 23.01 31.52
CA GLY A 103 17.75 21.69 32.05
C GLY A 103 17.96 20.59 31.00
N LYS A 104 16.92 19.81 30.72
CA LYS A 104 16.95 18.70 29.73
C LYS A 104 16.37 19.09 28.36
N LYS A 105 16.04 20.37 28.15
CA LYS A 105 15.41 20.86 26.91
C LYS A 105 16.35 21.80 26.18
N PHE A 106 16.28 21.75 24.85
CA PHE A 106 16.98 22.65 23.95
C PHE A 106 16.04 23.75 23.48
N TYR A 107 16.39 25.01 23.73
CA TYR A 107 15.57 26.16 23.38
C TYR A 107 16.10 26.79 22.09
N PRO A 108 15.39 26.64 20.95
CA PRO A 108 15.83 27.15 19.66
C PRO A 108 15.73 28.69 19.61
N VAL A 109 16.76 29.32 19.04
CA VAL A 109 16.81 30.76 18.77
C VAL A 109 16.73 31.02 17.27
N ARG A 110 17.47 30.23 16.46
CA ARG A 110 17.44 30.29 14.99
C ARG A 110 17.46 28.88 14.43
N TYR A 111 16.95 28.72 13.22
CA TYR A 111 17.05 27.45 12.51
C TYR A 111 17.11 27.64 10.99
N GLU A 112 17.68 26.66 10.33
CA GLU A 112 17.79 26.53 8.88
C GLU A 112 17.17 25.20 8.46
N THR A 113 16.22 25.24 7.53
CA THR A 113 15.55 24.06 6.99
C THR A 113 16.37 23.48 5.85
N LEU A 114 16.73 22.20 5.98
CA LEU A 114 17.52 21.44 5.01
C LEU A 114 16.66 20.50 4.15
N GLY A 115 15.34 20.44 4.41
CA GLY A 115 14.38 19.60 3.70
C GLY A 115 14.40 18.13 4.14
N PHE A 116 13.71 17.26 3.39
CA PHE A 116 13.70 15.82 3.67
C PHE A 116 14.98 15.13 3.20
N SER A 117 15.34 14.03 3.86
CA SER A 117 16.42 13.16 3.37
C SER A 117 16.02 12.54 2.02
N GLU A 118 16.91 12.60 1.03
CA GLU A 118 16.66 11.98 -0.29
C GLU A 118 16.57 10.45 -0.21
N LYS A 119 17.30 9.84 0.74
CA LYS A 119 17.36 8.39 0.93
C LYS A 119 16.88 7.99 2.33
N PRO A 120 16.28 6.80 2.47
CA PRO A 120 15.92 6.27 3.78
C PRO A 120 17.16 5.98 4.62
N LYS A 121 17.12 6.35 5.91
CA LYS A 121 18.17 6.08 6.90
C LYS A 121 17.56 5.51 8.16
N ASP A 122 18.15 4.47 8.75
CA ASP A 122 17.53 3.79 9.89
C ASP A 122 17.25 4.76 11.03
N ARG A 123 16.07 4.63 11.64
CA ARG A 123 15.59 5.46 12.75
C ARG A 123 15.38 6.95 12.43
N MET A 124 15.53 7.35 11.18
CA MET A 124 15.31 8.72 10.74
C MET A 124 13.98 8.85 9.98
N PRO A 125 13.34 10.02 10.04
CA PRO A 125 12.19 10.33 9.21
C PRO A 125 12.53 10.28 7.72
N TRP A 126 11.56 9.84 6.93
CA TRP A 126 11.61 9.91 5.48
C TRP A 126 10.21 10.15 4.93
N SER A 127 10.13 10.90 3.83
CA SER A 127 8.88 11.12 3.08
C SER A 127 8.95 10.33 1.79
N VAL A 128 7.93 9.52 1.54
CA VAL A 128 7.85 8.69 0.34
C VAL A 128 6.48 8.80 -0.29
N GLU A 129 6.46 8.90 -1.62
CA GLU A 129 5.24 8.78 -2.41
C GLU A 129 5.16 7.40 -3.05
N GLY A 130 3.94 6.90 -3.20
CA GLY A 130 3.71 5.66 -3.94
C GLY A 130 2.26 5.22 -3.97
N ILE A 131 2.05 4.03 -4.51
CA ILE A 131 0.73 3.40 -4.63
C ILE A 131 0.58 2.29 -3.61
N ILE A 132 -0.58 2.22 -2.96
CA ILE A 132 -0.92 1.09 -2.08
C ILE A 132 -1.27 -0.14 -2.92
N ILE A 133 -0.42 -1.17 -2.84
CA ILE A 133 -0.55 -2.42 -3.61
C ILE A 133 -1.03 -3.61 -2.77
N TYR A 134 -0.92 -3.51 -1.44
CA TYR A 134 -1.54 -4.43 -0.48
C TYR A 134 -2.27 -3.64 0.61
N ALA A 135 -3.50 -4.05 0.90
CA ALA A 135 -4.32 -3.53 2.00
C ALA A 135 -4.96 -4.74 2.71
N GLY A 136 -4.90 -4.77 4.04
CA GLY A 136 -5.36 -5.92 4.83
C GLY A 136 -4.54 -6.08 6.10
N SER A 137 -4.01 -7.29 6.35
CA SER A 137 -3.14 -7.57 7.51
C SER A 137 -1.83 -6.79 7.50
N LYS A 138 -1.36 -6.41 6.31
CA LYS A 138 -0.22 -5.51 6.09
C LYS A 138 -0.61 -4.50 5.02
N THR A 139 -0.16 -3.25 5.20
CA THR A 139 -0.25 -2.22 4.18
C THR A 139 1.11 -2.09 3.52
N VAL A 140 1.15 -2.19 2.19
CA VAL A 140 2.41 -2.10 1.42
C VAL A 140 2.25 -1.06 0.32
N LEU A 141 3.22 -0.16 0.28
CA LEU A 141 3.35 0.91 -0.69
C LEU A 141 4.42 0.55 -1.72
N TRP A 142 4.13 0.78 -2.99
CA TRP A 142 5.09 0.70 -4.09
C TRP A 142 5.50 2.12 -4.48
N ASN A 143 6.79 2.45 -4.33
CA ASN A 143 7.30 3.79 -4.63
C ASN A 143 7.83 3.95 -6.06
N GLY A 144 7.65 2.94 -6.92
CA GLY A 144 8.23 2.90 -8.27
C GLY A 144 9.48 2.02 -8.39
N SER A 145 10.14 1.69 -7.27
CA SER A 145 11.35 0.84 -7.28
C SER A 145 11.27 -0.35 -6.32
N GLU A 146 10.66 -0.18 -5.16
CA GLU A 146 10.60 -1.21 -4.11
C GLU A 146 9.28 -1.21 -3.34
N GLU A 147 9.02 -2.35 -2.69
CA GLU A 147 7.89 -2.51 -1.77
C GLU A 147 8.27 -2.05 -0.37
N ILE A 148 7.46 -1.14 0.18
CA ILE A 148 7.67 -0.54 1.48
C ILE A 148 6.51 -0.93 2.41
N VAL A 149 6.84 -1.53 3.55
CA VAL A 149 5.82 -1.93 4.53
C VAL A 149 5.45 -0.72 5.40
N LEU A 150 4.17 -0.40 5.47
CA LEU A 150 3.66 0.68 6.30
C LEU A 150 3.08 0.13 7.61
N TYR A 151 3.63 0.57 8.73
CA TYR A 151 3.05 0.39 10.06
C TYR A 151 2.19 1.60 10.37
N LEU A 152 0.90 1.50 10.05
CA LEU A 152 -0.06 2.58 10.22
C LEU A 152 -0.50 2.70 11.69
N PRO A 153 -0.87 3.92 12.14
CA PRO A 153 -1.44 4.11 13.47
C PRO A 153 -2.79 3.40 13.61
N TYR A 154 -3.20 3.17 14.86
CA TYR A 154 -4.41 2.41 15.18
C TYR A 154 -5.65 2.96 14.43
N ARG A 155 -6.48 2.04 13.91
CA ARG A 155 -7.69 2.32 13.09
C ARG A 155 -7.46 3.09 11.79
N THR A 156 -6.21 3.29 11.36
CA THR A 156 -5.92 3.87 10.06
C THR A 156 -5.84 2.77 9.00
N LYS A 157 -6.60 2.94 7.91
CA LYS A 157 -6.62 2.03 6.78
C LYS A 157 -6.42 2.82 5.50
N LEU A 158 -5.67 2.24 4.57
CA LEU A 158 -5.51 2.76 3.22
C LEU A 158 -6.10 1.76 2.24
N GLU A 159 -6.69 2.29 1.17
CA GLU A 159 -7.31 1.51 0.12
C GLU A 159 -6.29 1.14 -0.96
N LEU A 160 -6.52 0.00 -1.61
CA LEU A 160 -5.74 -0.42 -2.77
C LEU A 160 -5.87 0.59 -3.91
N GLY A 161 -4.78 0.80 -4.65
CA GLY A 161 -4.77 1.69 -5.81
C GLY A 161 -4.79 3.18 -5.46
N LYS A 162 -4.77 3.56 -4.18
CA LYS A 162 -4.59 4.97 -3.78
C LYS A 162 -3.13 5.37 -3.89
N ARG A 163 -2.89 6.54 -4.47
CA ARG A 163 -1.61 7.24 -4.44
C ARG A 163 -1.53 8.07 -3.18
N VAL A 164 -0.48 7.84 -2.40
CA VAL A 164 -0.29 8.50 -1.10
C VAL A 164 1.13 9.04 -0.97
N ARG A 165 1.26 10.09 -0.17
CA ARG A 165 2.53 10.55 0.40
C ARG A 165 2.51 10.21 1.89
N VAL A 166 3.55 9.53 2.37
CA VAL A 166 3.65 9.09 3.77
C VAL A 166 4.95 9.61 4.36
N VAL A 167 4.86 10.19 5.55
CA VAL A 167 6.01 10.52 6.39
C VAL A 167 6.05 9.53 7.55
N GLY A 168 7.25 8.99 7.83
CA GLY A 168 7.40 8.01 8.90
C GLY A 168 8.84 7.77 9.27
N ILE A 169 9.06 7.11 10.39
CA ILE A 169 10.39 6.72 10.85
C ILE A 169 10.78 5.42 10.13
N VAL A 170 11.89 5.48 9.41
CA VAL A 170 12.43 4.33 8.68
C VAL A 170 12.93 3.26 9.65
N ARG A 171 12.62 2.00 9.35
CA ARG A 171 13.22 0.81 9.94
C ARG A 171 13.63 -0.17 8.87
N PHE A 172 14.86 -0.65 8.98
CA PHE A 172 15.34 -1.76 8.17
C PHE A 172 15.21 -3.08 8.94
N TYR A 173 14.18 -3.85 8.59
CA TYR A 173 14.05 -5.25 9.02
C TYR A 173 14.49 -6.16 7.86
N SER A 174 13.72 -7.19 7.52
CA SER A 174 13.88 -7.96 6.27
C SER A 174 13.39 -7.18 5.03
N LYS A 175 12.63 -6.10 5.24
CA LYS A 175 12.18 -5.15 4.22
C LYS A 175 12.27 -3.73 4.77
N LEU A 176 12.38 -2.75 3.88
CA LEU A 176 12.21 -1.34 4.22
C LEU A 176 10.78 -1.13 4.78
N SER A 177 10.72 -0.54 5.96
CA SER A 177 9.47 -0.27 6.66
C SER A 177 9.41 1.19 7.12
N LEU A 178 8.22 1.80 7.07
CA LEU A 178 7.96 3.08 7.72
C LEU A 178 6.99 2.89 8.89
N ILE A 179 7.41 3.38 10.05
CA ILE A 179 6.55 3.53 11.22
C ILE A 179 5.92 4.91 11.14
N VAL A 180 4.61 4.92 10.94
CA VAL A 180 3.81 6.15 10.83
C VAL A 180 3.22 6.45 12.19
N ASP A 181 3.44 7.67 12.66
CA ASP A 181 3.13 8.07 14.03
C ASP A 181 1.68 8.55 14.17
N SER A 182 1.19 9.34 13.21
CA SER A 182 -0.18 9.83 13.22
C SER A 182 -0.85 9.79 11.84
N ARG A 183 -2.18 9.98 11.78
CA ARG A 183 -2.92 9.93 10.51
C ARG A 183 -2.56 11.10 9.59
N GLU A 184 -2.20 12.23 10.19
CA GLU A 184 -1.80 13.47 9.51
C GLU A 184 -0.49 13.30 8.73
N ASP A 185 0.32 12.30 9.09
CA ASP A 185 1.54 11.92 8.37
C ASP A 185 1.24 11.20 7.03
N ILE A 186 -0.03 10.96 6.72
CA ILE A 186 -0.48 10.29 5.50
C ILE A 186 -1.38 11.24 4.71
N GLN A 187 -0.94 11.56 3.50
CA GLN A 187 -1.71 12.35 2.56
C GLN A 187 -2.11 11.49 1.37
N VAL A 188 -3.42 11.33 1.14
CA VAL A 188 -3.93 10.76 -0.11
C VAL A 188 -3.87 11.85 -1.17
N ILE A 189 -3.04 11.65 -2.20
CA ILE A 189 -2.77 12.64 -3.25
C ILE A 189 -3.45 12.31 -4.58
N GLY A 190 -4.02 11.11 -4.71
CA GLY A 190 -4.83 10.72 -5.87
C GLY A 190 -5.01 9.22 -5.99
N ASP A 191 -5.29 8.78 -7.22
CA ASP A 191 -5.46 7.38 -7.59
C ASP A 191 -4.30 6.92 -8.48
N ALA A 192 -4.08 5.62 -8.51
CA ALA A 192 -3.15 4.97 -9.42
C ALA A 192 -3.56 5.16 -10.89
N GLY A 193 -2.56 5.23 -11.78
CA GLY A 193 -2.80 5.26 -13.22
C GLY A 193 -3.53 4.00 -13.67
N ARG A 194 -4.41 4.15 -14.67
CA ARG A 194 -5.15 3.05 -15.29
C ARG A 194 -4.52 2.69 -16.62
N ARG A 195 -4.33 1.41 -16.90
CA ARG A 195 -3.83 0.88 -18.18
C ARG A 195 -4.48 -0.44 -18.53
N ASP A 196 -4.41 -0.82 -19.80
CA ASP A 196 -4.83 -2.15 -20.24
C ASP A 196 -4.06 -3.26 -19.52
N VAL A 197 -4.76 -4.36 -19.24
CA VAL A 197 -4.24 -5.50 -18.46
C VAL A 197 -2.92 -6.07 -18.97
N SER A 198 -2.66 -6.00 -20.28
CA SER A 198 -1.42 -6.49 -20.91
C SER A 198 -0.22 -5.55 -20.74
N HIS A 199 -0.45 -4.26 -20.45
CA HIS A 199 0.57 -3.22 -20.40
C HIS A 199 0.74 -2.57 -19.02
N ALA A 200 -0.10 -2.93 -18.05
CA ALA A 200 -0.06 -2.33 -16.72
C ALA A 200 1.23 -2.69 -15.96
N GLU A 201 1.88 -1.67 -15.41
CA GLU A 201 3.08 -1.78 -14.58
C GLU A 201 2.74 -1.96 -13.08
N ILE A 202 3.72 -2.34 -12.26
CA ILE A 202 3.52 -2.51 -10.81
C ILE A 202 3.04 -1.18 -10.20
N GLY A 203 1.95 -1.25 -9.44
CA GLY A 203 1.32 -0.07 -8.85
C GLY A 203 0.27 0.59 -9.75
N GLU A 204 0.10 0.19 -11.01
CA GLU A 204 -1.01 0.65 -11.85
C GLU A 204 -2.26 -0.23 -11.69
N VAL A 205 -3.42 0.33 -12.01
CA VAL A 205 -4.67 -0.41 -12.12
C VAL A 205 -4.78 -0.97 -13.53
N ALA A 206 -4.64 -2.28 -13.64
CA ALA A 206 -4.92 -3.06 -14.83
C ALA A 206 -6.44 -3.11 -15.07
N VAL A 207 -6.87 -2.68 -16.25
CA VAL A 207 -8.26 -2.66 -16.69
C VAL A 207 -8.41 -3.52 -17.92
N GLY A 208 -9.48 -4.30 -18.01
CA GLY A 208 -9.74 -5.10 -19.21
C GLY A 208 -10.93 -6.04 -19.06
N SER A 209 -11.25 -6.73 -20.15
CA SER A 209 -12.25 -7.81 -20.16
C SER A 209 -11.60 -9.08 -20.69
N CYS A 210 -11.63 -10.14 -19.89
CA CYS A 210 -10.91 -11.39 -20.18
C CYS A 210 -11.79 -12.60 -19.88
N THR A 211 -11.54 -13.68 -20.60
CA THR A 211 -12.21 -14.97 -20.35
C THR A 211 -11.44 -15.75 -19.31
N VAL A 212 -12.15 -16.34 -18.35
CA VAL A 212 -11.58 -17.22 -17.34
C VAL A 212 -11.27 -18.57 -17.97
N ILE A 213 -9.98 -18.94 -18.00
CA ILE A 213 -9.49 -20.22 -18.55
C ILE A 213 -9.02 -21.19 -17.45
N GLY A 214 -9.15 -20.79 -16.18
CA GLY A 214 -8.89 -21.65 -15.04
C GLY A 214 -9.38 -20.99 -13.76
N SER A 215 -10.00 -21.78 -12.88
CA SER A 215 -10.58 -21.33 -11.61
C SER A 215 -9.99 -22.11 -10.42
N GLY A 216 -10.06 -21.51 -9.23
CA GLY A 216 -9.45 -22.01 -8.00
C GLY A 216 -9.33 -20.89 -6.95
N SER A 217 -8.27 -20.90 -6.14
CA SER A 217 -7.96 -19.79 -5.21
C SER A 217 -7.55 -18.48 -5.92
N SER A 218 -7.26 -18.57 -7.21
CA SER A 218 -7.03 -17.46 -8.12
C SER A 218 -7.49 -17.83 -9.52
N LEU A 219 -7.85 -16.84 -10.32
CA LEU A 219 -8.30 -17.03 -11.70
C LEU A 219 -7.12 -16.95 -12.66
N LYS A 220 -7.10 -17.84 -13.65
CA LYS A 220 -6.27 -17.74 -14.84
C LYS A 220 -7.09 -17.11 -15.96
N LEU A 221 -6.54 -16.08 -16.59
CA LEU A 221 -7.22 -15.32 -17.65
C LEU A 221 -6.50 -15.55 -18.98
N ASN A 222 -7.22 -15.44 -20.09
CA ASN A 222 -6.62 -15.57 -21.43
C ASN A 222 -5.81 -14.34 -21.89
N CYS A 223 -6.02 -13.19 -21.26
CA CYS A 223 -5.43 -11.91 -21.66
C CYS A 223 -4.10 -11.57 -20.96
N THR A 224 -3.67 -12.40 -19.99
CA THR A 224 -2.47 -12.16 -19.20
C THR A 224 -1.98 -13.46 -18.56
N ASP A 225 -0.67 -13.60 -18.41
CA ASP A 225 -0.06 -14.71 -17.68
C ASP A 225 -0.19 -14.59 -16.15
N LEU A 226 -0.62 -13.43 -15.68
CA LEU A 226 -0.77 -13.15 -14.25
C LEU A 226 -2.05 -13.77 -13.70
N ARG A 227 -1.96 -14.26 -12.47
CA ARG A 227 -3.13 -14.76 -11.73
C ARG A 227 -3.89 -13.60 -11.10
N LEU A 228 -5.22 -13.63 -11.23
CA LEU A 228 -6.13 -12.67 -10.59
C LEU A 228 -6.62 -13.24 -9.25
N TYR A 229 -6.38 -12.49 -8.18
CA TYR A 229 -6.82 -12.82 -6.82
C TYR A 229 -7.94 -11.89 -6.35
N GLY A 230 -8.68 -12.30 -5.31
CA GLY A 230 -9.72 -11.48 -4.69
C GLY A 230 -11.04 -11.42 -5.46
N PHE A 231 -11.23 -12.31 -6.44
CA PHE A 231 -12.46 -12.46 -7.20
C PHE A 231 -12.66 -13.92 -7.59
N SER A 232 -13.91 -14.36 -7.66
CA SER A 232 -14.29 -15.73 -8.00
C SER A 232 -15.22 -15.73 -9.21
N ALA A 233 -14.94 -16.61 -10.17
CA ALA A 233 -15.73 -16.82 -11.38
C ALA A 233 -15.50 -18.24 -11.90
N ARG A 234 -16.39 -18.73 -12.76
CA ARG A 234 -16.31 -20.07 -13.36
C ARG A 234 -15.53 -20.03 -14.66
N VAL A 235 -15.01 -21.19 -15.07
CA VAL A 235 -14.31 -21.32 -16.34
C VAL A 235 -15.30 -21.01 -17.48
N GLY A 236 -14.89 -20.12 -18.38
CA GLY A 236 -15.69 -19.60 -19.49
C GLY A 236 -16.41 -18.29 -19.23
N ASP A 237 -16.51 -17.83 -17.98
CA ASP A 237 -17.06 -16.51 -17.71
C ASP A 237 -16.16 -15.42 -18.31
N ARG A 238 -16.78 -14.42 -18.95
CA ARG A 238 -16.08 -13.20 -19.37
C ARG A 238 -16.16 -12.17 -18.25
N VAL A 239 -15.01 -11.84 -17.67
CA VAL A 239 -14.89 -10.97 -16.51
C VAL A 239 -14.33 -9.62 -16.94
N TYR A 240 -15.01 -8.54 -16.56
CA TYR A 240 -14.40 -7.21 -16.51
C TYR A 240 -13.63 -7.07 -15.20
N LEU A 241 -12.40 -6.61 -15.28
CA LEU A 241 -11.53 -6.46 -14.13
C LEU A 241 -10.95 -5.04 -14.06
N GLU A 242 -10.99 -4.47 -12.86
CA GLU A 242 -10.09 -3.41 -12.41
C GLU A 242 -9.29 -3.99 -11.26
N ALA A 243 -8.00 -4.20 -11.48
CA ALA A 243 -7.14 -4.90 -10.54
C ALA A 243 -5.82 -4.16 -10.36
N ILE A 244 -5.34 -4.05 -9.12
CA ILE A 244 -4.03 -3.50 -8.85
C ILE A 244 -2.95 -4.48 -9.30
N ARG A 245 -2.00 -4.01 -10.11
CA ARG A 245 -0.86 -4.80 -10.56
C ARG A 245 0.19 -4.87 -9.47
N ARG A 246 0.42 -6.07 -8.96
CA ARG A 246 1.51 -6.42 -8.02
C ARG A 246 2.69 -6.98 -8.81
N LYS A 247 3.80 -7.35 -8.16
CA LYS A 247 4.98 -7.91 -8.86
C LYS A 247 4.66 -9.18 -9.67
N SER A 248 3.93 -10.13 -9.08
CA SER A 248 3.69 -11.46 -9.69
C SER A 248 2.21 -11.81 -9.85
N SER A 249 1.30 -10.85 -9.64
CA SER A 249 -0.13 -11.10 -9.69
C SER A 249 -0.94 -9.84 -9.92
N LEU A 250 -2.23 -10.04 -10.17
CA LEU A 250 -3.28 -9.02 -10.14
C LEU A 250 -4.15 -9.25 -8.91
N TYR A 251 -4.59 -8.17 -8.26
CA TYR A 251 -5.56 -8.28 -7.18
C TYR A 251 -6.78 -7.42 -7.49
N CYS A 252 -7.94 -8.07 -7.53
CA CYS A 252 -9.18 -7.44 -7.88
C CYS A 252 -9.52 -6.30 -6.91
N MET A 253 -9.81 -5.13 -7.47
CA MET A 253 -10.39 -4.01 -6.76
C MET A 253 -11.88 -3.89 -7.07
N ASN A 254 -12.23 -4.00 -8.35
CA ASN A 254 -13.60 -3.99 -8.84
C ASN A 254 -13.68 -4.92 -10.07
N CYS A 255 -14.21 -6.13 -9.88
CA CYS A 255 -14.37 -7.10 -10.95
C CYS A 255 -15.80 -7.60 -10.98
N LYS A 256 -16.28 -7.91 -12.17
CA LYS A 256 -17.65 -8.39 -12.41
C LYS A 256 -17.68 -9.33 -13.59
N ILE A 257 -18.56 -10.32 -13.53
CA ILE A 257 -18.90 -11.14 -14.69
C ILE A 257 -19.75 -10.27 -15.61
N VAL A 258 -19.30 -10.08 -16.85
CA VAL A 258 -20.02 -9.31 -17.89
C VAL A 258 -20.84 -10.24 -18.76
N THR A 259 -20.29 -11.40 -19.08
CA THR A 259 -20.97 -12.44 -19.85
C THR A 259 -20.77 -13.76 -19.14
N PRO A 260 -21.83 -14.41 -18.64
CA PRO A 260 -21.72 -15.72 -18.04
C PRO A 260 -21.39 -16.77 -19.10
N ARG A 261 -20.70 -17.84 -18.72
CA ARG A 261 -20.33 -18.93 -19.63
C ARG A 261 -21.52 -19.54 -20.37
N GLU A 262 -22.71 -19.52 -19.77
CA GLU A 262 -23.94 -20.07 -20.37
C GLU A 262 -24.36 -19.35 -21.67
N GLU A 263 -24.00 -18.08 -21.84
CA GLU A 263 -24.30 -17.29 -23.05
C GLU A 263 -23.32 -17.53 -24.20
N LEU A 264 -22.25 -18.31 -23.98
CA LEU A 264 -21.32 -18.65 -25.07
C LEU A 264 -22.04 -19.44 -26.18
N PRO A 265 -21.67 -19.21 -27.45
CA PRO A 265 -22.19 -20.01 -28.56
C PRO A 265 -21.68 -21.45 -28.48
N ASN A 266 -22.40 -22.37 -29.15
CA ASN A 266 -21.92 -23.73 -29.29
C ASN A 266 -20.90 -23.80 -30.45
N GLU A 267 -19.65 -24.11 -30.11
CA GLU A 267 -18.52 -24.08 -31.04
C GLU A 267 -18.04 -25.48 -31.46
N ILE A 268 -18.88 -26.51 -31.27
CA ILE A 268 -18.55 -27.89 -31.67
C ILE A 268 -18.09 -28.04 -33.14
N CYS A 269 -18.49 -27.14 -34.03
CA CYS A 269 -18.07 -27.13 -35.44
C CYS A 269 -16.82 -26.27 -35.71
N SER A 270 -16.37 -25.46 -34.75
CA SER A 270 -15.29 -24.47 -34.88
C SER A 270 -14.07 -24.93 -34.10
N PHE A 271 -13.50 -26.06 -34.50
CA PHE A 271 -12.36 -26.65 -33.80
C PHE A 271 -11.06 -25.87 -34.03
N GLU A 272 -10.53 -25.26 -32.97
CA GLU A 272 -9.19 -24.66 -32.96
C GLU A 272 -8.39 -25.11 -31.73
N VAL A 273 -7.24 -25.77 -31.94
CA VAL A 273 -6.45 -26.34 -30.84
C VAL A 273 -5.96 -25.26 -29.89
N GLY A 274 -6.22 -25.42 -28.60
CA GLY A 274 -5.81 -24.51 -27.54
C GLY A 274 -6.83 -23.41 -27.23
N GLU A 275 -7.87 -23.26 -28.05
CA GLU A 275 -8.95 -22.31 -27.80
C GLU A 275 -9.91 -22.82 -26.74
N PHE A 276 -10.38 -21.90 -25.89
CA PHE A 276 -11.43 -22.16 -24.93
C PHE A 276 -12.79 -21.99 -25.59
N ALA A 277 -13.69 -22.96 -25.43
CA ALA A 277 -14.99 -22.97 -26.08
C ALA A 277 -16.10 -23.54 -25.17
N LYS A 278 -17.35 -23.39 -25.62
CA LYS A 278 -18.50 -24.15 -25.13
C LYS A 278 -18.90 -25.15 -26.20
N VAL A 279 -19.00 -26.42 -25.81
CA VAL A 279 -19.50 -27.51 -26.66
C VAL A 279 -20.80 -28.03 -26.09
N SER A 280 -21.84 -28.12 -26.91
CA SER A 280 -23.13 -28.68 -26.52
C SER A 280 -23.67 -29.64 -27.59
N GLY A 281 -24.17 -30.79 -27.17
CA GLY A 281 -24.64 -31.83 -28.08
C GLY A 281 -25.12 -33.09 -27.37
N TRP A 282 -25.33 -34.14 -28.15
CA TRP A 282 -25.79 -35.45 -27.70
C TRP A 282 -24.62 -36.41 -27.61
N VAL A 283 -24.59 -37.22 -26.56
CA VAL A 283 -23.62 -38.30 -26.40
C VAL A 283 -24.00 -39.45 -27.32
N GLU A 284 -23.21 -39.69 -28.37
CA GLU A 284 -23.46 -40.81 -29.30
C GLU A 284 -22.96 -42.14 -28.73
N TRP A 285 -21.78 -42.13 -28.11
CA TRP A 285 -21.21 -43.29 -27.44
C TRP A 285 -20.27 -42.87 -26.31
N VAL A 286 -20.11 -43.74 -25.32
CA VAL A 286 -19.17 -43.57 -24.21
C VAL A 286 -18.29 -44.80 -24.07
N LYS A 287 -16.97 -44.59 -23.98
CA LYS A 287 -15.99 -45.65 -23.77
C LYS A 287 -15.14 -45.34 -22.55
N VAL A 288 -15.27 -46.14 -21.50
CA VAL A 288 -14.43 -46.07 -20.30
C VAL A 288 -13.38 -47.19 -20.32
N TYR A 289 -12.12 -46.84 -20.16
CA TYR A 289 -11.00 -47.77 -20.12
C TYR A 289 -10.76 -48.26 -18.68
N LYS A 290 -10.08 -49.41 -18.53
CA LYS A 290 -9.80 -50.04 -17.22
C LYS A 290 -9.06 -49.13 -16.22
N ASN A 291 -8.32 -48.15 -16.70
CA ASN A 291 -7.60 -47.16 -15.87
C ASN A 291 -8.51 -46.01 -15.38
N GLY A 292 -9.80 -46.01 -15.73
CA GLY A 292 -10.76 -44.98 -15.37
C GLY A 292 -10.73 -43.73 -16.25
N PHE A 293 -9.88 -43.69 -17.29
CA PHE A 293 -10.00 -42.68 -18.35
C PHE A 293 -11.18 -43.06 -19.26
N GLY A 294 -11.97 -42.09 -19.65
CA GLY A 294 -13.08 -42.25 -20.57
C GLY A 294 -13.02 -41.29 -21.75
N LEU A 295 -13.73 -41.65 -22.81
CA LEU A 295 -14.00 -40.81 -23.97
C LEU A 295 -15.49 -40.87 -24.26
N ALA A 296 -16.09 -39.71 -24.50
CA ALA A 296 -17.45 -39.62 -24.99
C ALA A 296 -17.45 -38.90 -26.34
N ASN A 297 -18.17 -39.43 -27.32
CA ASN A 297 -18.39 -38.71 -28.57
C ASN A 297 -19.61 -37.81 -28.43
N ILE A 298 -19.39 -36.50 -28.52
CA ILE A 298 -20.45 -35.50 -28.46
C ILE A 298 -20.74 -35.05 -29.88
N THR A 299 -22.00 -35.11 -30.30
CA THR A 299 -22.45 -34.79 -31.65
C THR A 299 -23.50 -33.69 -31.65
N ASN A 300 -23.47 -32.80 -32.63
CA ASN A 300 -24.52 -31.82 -32.88
C ASN A 300 -24.62 -31.57 -34.39
N GLY A 301 -25.72 -32.02 -35.00
CA GLY A 301 -25.86 -32.03 -36.46
C GLY A 301 -24.75 -32.88 -37.10
N ASN A 302 -23.96 -32.29 -37.99
CA ASN A 302 -22.89 -32.96 -38.72
C ASN A 302 -21.51 -32.85 -38.04
N CYS A 303 -21.43 -32.19 -36.87
CA CYS A 303 -20.18 -31.94 -36.16
C CYS A 303 -20.06 -32.84 -34.94
N TRP A 304 -18.83 -33.24 -34.60
CA TRP A 304 -18.54 -34.08 -33.45
C TRP A 304 -17.20 -33.76 -32.80
N VAL A 305 -17.07 -34.07 -31.51
CA VAL A 305 -15.80 -33.94 -30.76
C VAL A 305 -15.70 -35.00 -29.65
N LEU A 306 -14.48 -35.49 -29.40
CA LEU A 306 -14.21 -36.43 -28.31
C LEU A 306 -13.98 -35.71 -26.98
N LEU A 307 -14.95 -35.77 -26.08
CA LEU A 307 -14.81 -35.29 -24.72
C LEU A 307 -13.93 -36.24 -23.89
N LYS A 308 -12.82 -35.73 -23.36
CA LYS A 308 -11.90 -36.47 -22.49
C LYS A 308 -12.44 -36.51 -21.05
N LEU A 309 -12.84 -37.70 -20.59
CA LEU A 309 -13.35 -37.94 -19.24
C LEU A 309 -12.23 -38.51 -18.36
N ARG A 310 -11.43 -37.66 -17.73
CA ARG A 310 -10.43 -38.11 -16.75
C ARG A 310 -11.11 -38.63 -15.49
N LYS A 311 -10.56 -39.67 -14.87
CA LYS A 311 -11.07 -40.24 -13.60
C LYS A 311 -11.27 -39.19 -12.51
N SER A 312 -10.41 -38.18 -12.44
CA SER A 312 -10.46 -37.08 -11.45
C SER A 312 -11.64 -36.12 -11.61
N LEU A 313 -12.37 -36.19 -12.72
CA LEU A 313 -13.54 -35.34 -12.93
C LEU A 313 -14.77 -35.89 -12.19
N GLU A 314 -14.76 -37.18 -11.84
CA GLU A 314 -15.87 -37.86 -11.13
C GLU A 314 -17.23 -37.73 -11.84
N VAL A 315 -17.23 -37.60 -13.18
CA VAL A 315 -18.46 -37.53 -14.00
C VAL A 315 -18.64 -38.81 -14.82
N SER A 316 -19.88 -39.29 -14.89
CA SER A 316 -20.33 -40.35 -15.79
C SER A 316 -21.34 -39.80 -16.79
N LEU A 317 -21.21 -40.20 -18.05
CA LEU A 317 -22.15 -39.86 -19.13
C LEU A 317 -22.81 -41.13 -19.67
N GLU A 318 -24.04 -40.99 -20.14
CA GLU A 318 -24.82 -42.05 -20.76
C GLU A 318 -25.10 -41.71 -22.24
N GLU A 319 -25.30 -42.74 -23.06
CA GLU A 319 -25.72 -42.56 -24.46
C GLU A 319 -27.07 -41.83 -24.54
N ASN A 320 -27.25 -41.02 -25.58
CA ASN A 320 -28.41 -40.14 -25.81
C ASN A 320 -28.62 -39.03 -24.77
N GLN A 321 -27.66 -38.82 -23.86
CA GLN A 321 -27.69 -37.71 -22.93
C GLN A 321 -27.32 -36.39 -23.62
N THR A 322 -28.05 -35.30 -23.34
CA THR A 322 -27.63 -33.96 -23.74
C THR A 322 -26.59 -33.44 -22.74
N VAL A 323 -25.46 -32.97 -23.26
CA VAL A 323 -24.37 -32.43 -22.45
C VAL A 323 -23.94 -31.06 -22.94
N THR A 324 -23.49 -30.23 -22.00
CA THR A 324 -22.79 -28.98 -22.28
C THR A 324 -21.47 -28.98 -21.51
N ALA A 325 -20.37 -28.77 -22.20
CA ALA A 325 -19.02 -28.78 -21.67
C ALA A 325 -18.32 -27.45 -21.93
N TYR A 326 -17.56 -26.98 -20.93
CA TYR A 326 -16.77 -25.75 -20.97
C TYR A 326 -15.30 -26.12 -20.80
N GLY A 327 -14.48 -25.83 -21.81
CA GLY A 327 -13.15 -26.40 -21.83
C GLY A 327 -12.31 -25.93 -23.00
N ILE A 328 -11.21 -26.64 -23.23
CA ILE A 328 -10.22 -26.30 -24.24
C ILE A 328 -10.20 -27.37 -25.32
N PHE A 329 -10.19 -26.93 -26.58
CA PHE A 329 -9.99 -27.82 -27.72
C PHE A 329 -8.57 -28.36 -27.74
N THR A 330 -8.46 -29.66 -28.01
CA THR A 330 -7.21 -30.41 -28.01
C THR A 330 -7.33 -31.52 -29.05
N THR A 331 -6.32 -32.37 -29.13
CA THR A 331 -6.38 -33.55 -29.99
C THR A 331 -6.32 -34.82 -29.15
N TYR A 332 -6.90 -35.89 -29.68
CA TYR A 332 -6.68 -37.24 -29.19
C TYR A 332 -6.40 -38.14 -30.39
N ARG A 333 -5.16 -38.61 -30.51
CA ARG A 333 -4.69 -39.43 -31.65
C ARG A 333 -4.97 -38.77 -33.01
N GLY A 334 -4.75 -37.46 -33.10
CA GLY A 334 -4.99 -36.68 -34.32
C GLY A 334 -6.46 -36.33 -34.59
N MET A 335 -7.40 -36.78 -33.77
CA MET A 335 -8.82 -36.42 -33.88
C MET A 335 -9.17 -35.22 -32.98
N PRO A 336 -10.20 -34.42 -33.35
CA PRO A 336 -10.73 -33.36 -32.50
C PRO A 336 -11.15 -33.91 -31.13
N ALA A 337 -10.64 -33.29 -30.08
CA ALA A 337 -10.96 -33.65 -28.71
C ALA A 337 -11.18 -32.41 -27.86
N PHE A 338 -11.86 -32.59 -26.74
CA PHE A 338 -12.22 -31.53 -25.82
C PHE A 338 -11.81 -31.90 -24.41
N GLU A 339 -11.17 -30.98 -23.71
CA GLU A 339 -10.67 -31.18 -22.37
C GLU A 339 -11.30 -30.19 -21.39
N ILE A 340 -11.90 -30.72 -20.33
CA ILE A 340 -12.48 -29.95 -19.23
C ILE A 340 -11.57 -30.04 -17.99
N ALA A 341 -11.57 -28.97 -17.20
CA ALA A 341 -10.69 -28.87 -16.02
C ALA A 341 -11.34 -29.49 -14.77
N SER A 342 -12.64 -29.24 -14.56
CA SER A 342 -13.43 -29.75 -13.43
C SER A 342 -14.67 -30.50 -13.91
N GLY A 343 -15.22 -31.37 -13.06
CA GLY A 343 -16.55 -31.95 -13.26
C GLY A 343 -17.65 -30.88 -13.34
N ASP A 344 -17.50 -29.77 -12.62
CA ASP A 344 -18.43 -28.62 -12.64
C ASP A 344 -18.48 -27.87 -13.99
N ASP A 345 -17.51 -28.13 -14.86
CA ASP A 345 -17.45 -27.60 -16.22
C ASP A 345 -18.18 -28.50 -17.22
N LEU A 346 -18.78 -29.59 -16.75
CA LEU A 346 -19.63 -30.50 -17.51
C LEU A 346 -21.03 -30.56 -16.90
N CYS A 347 -21.99 -30.21 -17.73
CA CYS A 347 -23.41 -30.20 -17.41
C CYS A 347 -24.12 -31.31 -18.16
N SER A 348 -24.89 -32.14 -17.45
CA SER A 348 -25.83 -33.08 -18.03
C SER A 348 -27.27 -32.59 -17.88
N GLY A 349 -28.02 -32.49 -18.99
CA GLY A 349 -29.39 -31.96 -18.98
C GLY A 349 -29.47 -30.43 -19.13
N ARG A 350 -30.40 -29.76 -18.42
CA ARG A 350 -30.55 -28.29 -18.44
C ARG A 350 -29.61 -27.65 -17.41
N CYS A 351 -28.53 -27.08 -17.93
CA CYS A 351 -27.85 -25.92 -17.37
C CYS A 351 -28.29 -24.67 -18.17
#